data_AF-R9N3V5-F1
#
_entry.id   AF-R9N3V5-F1
#
_cell.length_a   1.000
_cell.length_b   1.000
_cell.length_c   1.000
_cell.angle_alpha   90.00
_cell.angle_beta   90.00
_cell.angle_gamma   90.00
#
_symmetry.space_group_name_H-M   'P 1'
#
loop_
_entity.id
_entity.type
_entity.pdbx_description
1 polymer ?
#
loop_
_entity_poly.entity_id
_entity_poly.type
_entity_poly.pdbx_seq_one_letter_code
_entity_poly.pdbx_strand_id
1 'polypeptide(L)'
;MKLSNYEKETIFLFNEADREASVFTYNDALKKQLEALCKSHPEQVRRTEDNGYGGLTFALPKKWLKIVPPRVLSAAQKEVLERMNKKRWG
;
A
#
# COMPACT_ATOMS: atom_id res chain seq x y z
N MET A 1 -4.90 -25.03 0.42
CA MET A 1 -6.28 -24.52 0.19
C MET A 1 -6.18 -23.24 -0.63
N LYS A 2 -6.99 -23.07 -1.69
CA LYS A 2 -6.94 -21.86 -2.53
C LYS A 2 -8.01 -20.89 -2.04
N LEU A 3 -7.57 -19.78 -1.44
CA LEU A 3 -8.47 -18.72 -0.96
C LEU A 3 -9.21 -18.05 -2.13
N SER A 4 -10.49 -17.78 -1.92
CA SER A 4 -11.31 -16.93 -2.79
C SER A 4 -10.82 -15.48 -2.74
N ASN A 5 -11.20 -14.67 -3.73
CA ASN A 5 -10.86 -13.25 -3.71
C ASN A 5 -11.55 -12.49 -2.57
N TYR A 6 -12.68 -13.00 -2.06
CA TYR A 6 -13.36 -12.43 -0.92
C TYR A 6 -12.55 -12.60 0.38
N GLU A 7 -11.94 -13.78 0.57
CA GLU A 7 -11.08 -14.06 1.73
C GLU A 7 -9.72 -13.35 1.65
N LYS A 8 -9.30 -12.92 0.45
CA LYS A 8 -8.03 -12.22 0.22
C LYS A 8 -8.14 -10.75 0.58
N GLU A 9 -8.24 -10.48 1.87
CA GLU A 9 -8.37 -9.12 2.38
C GLU A 9 -7.05 -8.36 2.51
N THR A 10 -7.17 -7.08 2.85
CA THR A 10 -6.07 -6.23 3.29
C THR A 10 -6.56 -5.40 4.46
N ILE A 11 -5.84 -5.46 5.57
CA ILE A 11 -6.19 -4.79 6.82
C ILE A 11 -5.06 -3.84 7.19
N PHE A 12 -5.41 -2.58 7.39
CA PHE A 12 -4.55 -1.58 7.98
C PHE A 12 -4.98 -1.36 9.43
N LEU A 13 -4.18 -1.80 10.39
CA LEU A 13 -4.46 -1.69 11.81
C LEU A 13 -3.73 -0.48 12.43
N PHE A 14 -4.51 0.40 13.05
CA PHE A 14 -4.09 1.64 13.72
C PHE A 14 -4.62 1.67 15.16
N ASN A 15 -4.13 0.77 16.03
CA ASN A 15 -4.51 0.84 17.44
C ASN A 15 -3.76 1.99 18.15
N GLU A 16 -4.33 2.61 19.18
CA GLU A 16 -3.74 3.77 19.85
C GLU A 16 -2.51 3.44 20.73
N ALA A 17 -2.32 2.17 21.11
CA ALA A 17 -1.22 1.75 21.96
C ALA A 17 0.11 1.65 21.20
N ASP A 18 0.06 1.16 19.96
CA ASP A 18 1.24 0.91 19.15
C ASP A 18 1.69 2.17 18.41
N ARG A 19 3.01 2.37 18.32
CA ARG A 19 3.62 3.48 17.57
C ARG A 19 3.56 3.27 16.06
N GLU A 20 3.49 2.02 15.62
CA GLU A 20 3.51 1.60 14.22
C GLU A 20 2.12 1.12 13.79
N ALA A 21 1.87 1.18 12.50
CA ALA A 21 0.73 0.51 11.89
C ALA A 21 1.11 -0.92 11.54
N SER A 22 0.15 -1.84 11.65
CA SER A 22 0.27 -3.19 11.10
C SER A 22 -0.52 -3.29 9.80
N VAL A 23 0.10 -3.85 8.76
CA VAL A 23 -0.50 -4.03 7.44
C VAL A 23 -0.46 -5.49 7.07
N PHE A 24 -1.62 -6.12 7.17
CA PHE A 24 -1.84 -7.48 6.70
C PHE A 24 -2.40 -7.43 5.28
N THR A 25 -1.87 -8.22 4.35
CA THR A 25 -2.37 -8.23 2.98
C THR A 25 -2.11 -9.54 2.23
N TYR A 26 -3.09 -9.94 1.43
CA TYR A 26 -2.94 -10.95 0.38
C TYR A 26 -2.60 -10.35 -0.99
N ASN A 27 -2.63 -9.02 -1.15
CA ASN A 27 -2.42 -8.35 -2.44
C ASN A 27 -0.94 -8.44 -2.88
N ASP A 28 -0.67 -9.13 -3.99
CA ASP A 28 0.70 -9.38 -4.46
C ASP A 28 1.48 -8.12 -4.85
N ALA A 29 0.81 -7.11 -5.41
CA ALA A 29 1.46 -5.85 -5.76
C ALA A 29 1.88 -5.07 -4.50
N LEU A 30 1.00 -5.02 -3.51
CA LEU A 30 1.29 -4.38 -2.23
C LEU A 30 2.39 -5.12 -1.45
N LYS A 31 2.38 -6.46 -1.44
CA LYS A 31 3.46 -7.27 -0.84
C LYS A 31 4.82 -6.91 -1.44
N LYS A 32 4.94 -6.89 -2.77
CA LYS A 32 6.18 -6.52 -3.46
C LYS A 32 6.65 -5.11 -3.09
N GLN A 33 5.73 -4.15 -3.00
CA GLN A 33 6.04 -2.79 -2.58
C GLN A 33 6.54 -2.75 -1.14
N LEU A 34 5.86 -3.41 -0.21
CA LEU A 34 6.25 -3.45 1.20
C LEU A 34 7.58 -4.18 1.41
N GLU A 35 7.85 -5.27 0.68
CA GLU A 35 9.15 -5.95 0.69
C GLU A 35 10.28 -5.06 0.15
N ALA A 36 10.04 -4.28 -0.89
CA ALA A 36 11.01 -3.29 -1.37
C ALA A 36 11.26 -2.19 -0.32
N LEU A 37 10.23 -1.79 0.44
CA LEU A 37 10.38 -0.88 1.56
C LEU A 37 11.15 -1.49 2.72
N CYS A 38 10.95 -2.78 3.04
CA CYS A 38 11.78 -3.50 4.02
C CYS A 38 13.27 -3.48 3.63
N LYS A 39 13.58 -3.59 2.33
CA LYS A 39 14.98 -3.55 1.84
C LYS A 39 15.58 -2.15 1.85
N SER A 40 14.79 -1.13 1.48
CA SER A 40 15.27 0.25 1.36
C SER A 40 15.23 1.03 2.67
N HIS A 41 14.34 0.67 3.60
CA HIS A 41 14.12 1.35 4.88
C HIS A 41 13.97 0.33 6.02
N PRO A 42 14.94 -0.58 6.25
CA PRO A 42 14.83 -1.69 7.19
C PRO A 42 14.59 -1.26 8.65
N GLU A 43 15.03 -0.07 9.04
CA GLU A 43 14.80 0.49 10.39
C GLU A 43 13.36 0.95 10.61
N GLN A 44 12.61 1.21 9.54
CA GLN A 44 11.24 1.74 9.62
C GLN A 44 10.21 0.72 9.17
N VAL A 45 10.55 -0.17 8.24
CA VAL A 45 9.60 -1.14 7.68
C VAL A 45 10.16 -2.54 7.83
N ARG A 46 9.37 -3.42 8.44
CA ARG A 46 9.74 -4.83 8.63
C ARG A 46 8.56 -5.75 8.36
N ARG A 47 8.84 -6.92 7.79
CA ARG A 47 7.87 -8.02 7.75
C ARG A 47 7.83 -8.66 9.13
N THR A 48 6.66 -8.71 9.74
CA THR A 48 6.47 -9.24 11.10
C THR A 48 5.90 -10.65 11.09
N GLU A 49 5.13 -11.02 10.07
CA GLU A 49 4.48 -12.32 10.02
C GLU A 49 4.26 -12.81 8.58
N ASP A 50 4.21 -14.14 8.44
CA ASP A 50 3.70 -14.85 7.28
C ASP A 50 2.66 -15.84 7.81
N ASN A 51 1.41 -15.72 7.36
CA ASN A 51 0.33 -16.54 7.87
C ASN A 51 0.33 -17.98 7.32
N GLY A 52 1.27 -18.31 6.41
CA GLY A 52 1.38 -19.63 5.78
C GLY A 52 0.34 -19.92 4.69
N TYR A 53 -0.63 -19.02 4.50
CA TYR A 53 -1.69 -19.10 3.47
C TYR A 53 -1.54 -18.02 2.39
N GLY A 54 -0.38 -17.36 2.33
CA GLY A 54 -0.02 -16.37 1.32
C GLY A 54 -0.30 -14.91 1.71
N GLY A 55 -0.77 -14.67 2.93
CA GLY A 55 -0.93 -13.36 3.53
C GLY A 55 0.30 -12.99 4.35
N LEU A 56 0.78 -11.75 4.18
CA LEU A 56 1.95 -11.24 4.90
C LEU A 56 1.55 -10.04 5.76
N THR A 57 2.23 -9.89 6.90
CA THR A 57 2.06 -8.76 7.81
C THR A 57 3.34 -7.93 7.87
N PHE A 58 3.19 -6.62 7.82
CA PHE A 58 4.27 -5.65 7.89
C PHE A 58 4.00 -4.60 8.97
N ALA A 59 5.05 -4.14 9.65
CA ALA A 59 5.02 -2.98 10.53
C ALA A 59 5.70 -1.79 9.85
N LEU A 60 5.08 -0.61 9.91
CA LEU A 60 5.63 0.64 9.40
C LEU A 60 5.09 1.86 10.16
N PRO A 61 5.71 3.05 10.05
CA PRO A 61 5.25 4.22 10.77
C PRO A 61 3.85 4.65 10.32
N LYS A 62 2.94 4.90 11.28
CA LYS A 62 1.57 5.34 11.02
C LYS A 62 1.47 6.52 10.04
N LYS A 63 2.41 7.47 10.13
CA LYS A 63 2.50 8.66 9.28
C LYS A 63 2.69 8.38 7.77
N TRP A 64 3.06 7.15 7.39
CA TRP A 64 3.25 6.76 5.99
C TRP A 64 1.93 6.41 5.29
N LEU A 65 0.90 6.05 6.06
CA LEU A 65 -0.41 5.73 5.50
C LEU A 65 -1.29 6.97 5.59
N LYS A 66 -1.90 7.32 4.47
CA LYS A 66 -2.73 8.50 4.34
C LYS A 66 -4.06 8.14 3.70
N ILE A 67 -5.14 8.57 4.34
CA ILE A 67 -6.47 8.56 3.74
C ILE A 67 -6.61 9.89 3.01
N VAL A 68 -6.58 9.85 1.67
CA VAL A 68 -6.65 11.04 0.82
C VAL A 68 -7.84 10.89 -0.11
N PRO A 69 -8.75 11.88 -0.18
CA PRO A 69 -9.83 11.81 -1.15
C PRO A 69 -9.26 11.82 -2.57
N PRO A 70 -9.96 11.21 -3.54
CA PRO A 70 -9.60 11.29 -4.94
C PRO A 70 -9.42 12.75 -5.38
N ARG A 71 -8.38 13.01 -6.16
CA ARG A 71 -8.12 14.36 -6.66
C ARG A 71 -9.22 14.77 -7.64
N VAL A 72 -10.01 15.78 -7.27
CA VAL A 72 -10.94 16.44 -8.19
C VAL A 72 -10.17 17.47 -9.00
N LEU A 73 -10.00 17.21 -10.30
CA LEU A 73 -9.29 18.10 -11.22
C LEU A 73 -10.24 19.12 -11.83
N SER A 74 -9.84 20.39 -11.85
CA SER A 74 -10.51 21.40 -12.69
C SER A 74 -10.32 21.08 -14.18
N ALA A 75 -11.16 21.67 -15.06
CA ALA A 75 -11.03 21.48 -16.50
C ALA A 75 -9.62 21.81 -17.01
N ALA A 76 -9.04 22.93 -16.53
CA ALA A 76 -7.67 23.33 -16.86
C ALA A 76 -6.63 22.29 -16.40
N GLN A 77 -6.79 21.72 -15.20
CA GLN A 77 -5.87 20.69 -14.69
C GLN A 77 -5.99 19.37 -15.46
N LYS A 78 -7.19 19.00 -15.91
CA LYS A 78 -7.41 17.82 -16.78
C LYS A 78 -6.68 17.99 -18.11
N GLU A 79 -6.77 19.17 -18.73
CA GLU A 79 -6.12 19.43 -20.01
C GLU A 79 -4.59 19.38 -19.91
N VAL A 80 -4.01 19.91 -18.82
CA VAL A 80 -2.58 19.78 -18.56
C VAL A 80 -2.17 18.32 -18.41
N LEU A 81 -2.95 17.52 -17.66
CA LEU A 81 -2.66 16.10 -17.46
C LEU A 81 -2.71 15.30 -18.78
N GLU A 82 -3.71 15.56 -19.61
CA GLU A 82 -3.85 14.97 -20.96
C GLU A 82 -2.65 15.30 -21.85
N ARG A 83 -2.20 16.57 -21.85
CA ARG A 83 -1.00 16.99 -22.59
C ARG A 83 0.26 16.28 -22.10
N MET A 84 0.39 16.09 -20.79
CA MET A 84 1.53 15.37 -20.20
C MET A 84 1.50 13.87 -20.57
N ASN A 85 0.33 13.24 -20.53
CA ASN A 85 0.18 11.83 -20.90
C ASN A 85 0.51 11.59 -22.37
N LYS A 86 0.02 12.45 -23.28
CA LYS A 86 0.35 12.37 -24.71
C LYS A 86 1.85 12.50 -24.99
N LYS A 87 2.59 13.31 -24.23
CA LYS A 87 4.05 13.43 -24.38
C LYS A 87 4.83 12.23 -23.84
N ARG A 88 4.24 11.47 -22.91
CA ARG A 88 4.92 10.38 -22.21
C ARG A 88 4.73 9.02 -22.90
N TRP A 89 3.67 8.88 -23.69
CA TRP A 89 3.33 7.65 -24.41
C TRP A 89 3.11 7.83 -25.92
N GLY A 90 3.28 9.05 -26.44
CA GLY A 90 3.25 9.37 -27.87
C GLY A 90 4.63 9.40 -28.50
#